data_AF-A0A290X181-F1
#
_entry.id   AF-A0A290X181-F1
#
_cell.length_a   1.000
_cell.length_b   1.000
_cell.length_c   1.000
_cell.angle_alpha   90.00
_cell.angle_beta   90.00
_cell.angle_gamma   90.00
#
_symmetry.space_group_name_H-M   'P 1'
#
loop_
_entity.id
_entity.type
_entity.pdbx_description
1 polymer ?
#
loop_
_entity_poly.entity_id
_entity_poly.type
_entity_poly.pdbx_seq_one_letter_code
_entity_poly.pdbx_strand_id
1 'polypeptide(L)'
;MNDVCINAACGRTLPLRLAHCPFCGARQVAAAPVLEKVPAPPPLPRMPPPVPVAPPVPAPQAAPQPAPAPQPVLPPAAAPAPAAAPAKAPPAKPAIKGSVPPPRPPVRLRTWIAAAVVLTGIWFFNKPADKPASVAEQVEAATALAAQCDLDGARSGLAVLKSARAPAAQIKRLQANITKSAAACERQQQRAQAWTALQDSVNQALDAGKPELAATRLAIYVKRWGDDPDTLELDAKVKVAQASAQLDLADACLAKSDRVCLENSLIAAEHYKRPELAARTQALRTALSQLLERSLLDAVPTPAPGQ
;
A
#
# COMPACT_ATOMS: atom_id res chain seq x y z
N MET A 1 -17.63 -22.04 -28.18
CA MET A 1 -17.07 -22.86 -27.08
C MET A 1 -17.65 -22.28 -25.80
N ASN A 2 -18.38 -23.07 -25.01
CA ASN A 2 -18.92 -22.61 -23.73
C ASN A 2 -17.76 -22.46 -22.74
N ASP A 3 -17.54 -21.25 -22.22
CA ASP A 3 -16.49 -20.98 -21.23
C ASP A 3 -17.01 -21.41 -19.83
N VAL A 4 -16.21 -22.15 -19.08
CA VAL A 4 -16.49 -22.48 -17.67
C VAL A 4 -16.09 -21.30 -16.80
N CYS A 5 -16.89 -21.03 -15.75
CA CYS A 5 -16.58 -19.96 -14.80
C CYS A 5 -15.15 -20.10 -14.21
N ILE A 6 -14.40 -19.00 -14.14
CA ILE A 6 -12.99 -18.99 -13.66
C ILE A 6 -12.87 -19.36 -12.19
N ASN A 7 -13.92 -19.12 -11.40
CA ASN A 7 -14.01 -19.59 -10.02
C ASN A 7 -14.36 -21.08 -10.00
N ALA A 8 -13.38 -21.91 -9.66
CA ALA A 8 -13.49 -23.38 -9.61
C ALA A 8 -14.59 -23.89 -8.66
N ALA A 9 -14.95 -23.12 -7.63
CA ALA A 9 -16.04 -23.47 -6.72
C ALA A 9 -17.43 -23.38 -7.38
N CYS A 10 -17.57 -22.57 -8.44
CA CYS A 10 -18.84 -22.39 -9.13
C CYS A 10 -19.06 -23.46 -10.20
N GLY A 11 -18.03 -23.83 -10.98
CA GLY A 11 -18.05 -24.96 -11.92
C GLY A 11 -19.10 -24.91 -13.05
N ARG A 12 -19.88 -23.83 -13.16
CA ARG A 12 -20.96 -23.69 -14.15
C ARG A 12 -20.42 -23.27 -15.52
N THR A 13 -20.92 -23.93 -16.55
CA THR A 13 -20.71 -23.56 -17.96
C THR A 13 -21.56 -22.33 -18.30
N LEU A 14 -20.94 -21.32 -18.90
CA LEU A 14 -21.63 -20.09 -19.31
C LEU A 14 -21.92 -20.16 -20.81
N PRO A 15 -23.16 -19.82 -21.24
CA PRO A 15 -23.53 -19.85 -22.65
C PRO A 15 -22.91 -18.69 -23.45
N LEU A 16 -22.40 -17.63 -22.81
CA LEU A 16 -21.71 -16.49 -23.44
C LEU A 16 -20.56 -15.96 -22.56
N ARG A 17 -19.58 -15.28 -23.19
CA ARG A 17 -18.52 -14.53 -22.49
C ARG A 17 -19.09 -13.29 -21.81
N LEU A 18 -19.47 -13.46 -20.55
CA LEU A 18 -19.98 -12.41 -19.68
C LEU A 18 -18.85 -11.84 -18.83
N ALA A 19 -18.84 -10.53 -18.56
CA ALA A 19 -17.80 -9.89 -17.75
C ALA A 19 -17.79 -10.38 -16.29
N HIS A 20 -18.95 -10.81 -15.78
CA HIS A 20 -19.14 -11.37 -14.44
C HIS A 20 -20.04 -12.61 -14.51
N CYS A 21 -19.77 -13.59 -13.64
CA CYS A 21 -20.59 -14.78 -13.49
C CYS A 21 -21.92 -14.44 -12.82
N PRO A 22 -23.09 -14.75 -13.42
CA PRO A 22 -24.38 -14.48 -12.80
C PRO A 22 -24.67 -15.38 -11.58
N PHE A 23 -23.91 -16.47 -11.39
CA PHE A 23 -24.13 -17.40 -10.28
C PHE A 23 -23.31 -17.09 -9.04
N CYS A 24 -22.05 -16.68 -9.21
CA CYS A 24 -21.13 -16.42 -8.08
C CYS A 24 -20.56 -14.99 -8.06
N GLY A 25 -20.94 -14.13 -9.01
CA GLY A 25 -20.44 -12.76 -9.10
C GLY A 25 -18.98 -12.63 -9.56
N ALA A 26 -18.25 -13.74 -9.75
CA ALA A 26 -16.83 -13.71 -10.12
C ALA A 26 -16.60 -13.07 -11.50
N ARG A 27 -15.67 -12.13 -11.59
CA ARG A 27 -15.30 -11.45 -12.83
C ARG A 27 -14.55 -12.41 -13.77
N GLN A 28 -14.99 -12.54 -15.02
CA GLN A 28 -14.49 -13.55 -15.97
C GLN A 28 -13.51 -13.00 -17.01
N VAL A 29 -13.26 -11.68 -17.03
CA VAL A 29 -12.37 -11.04 -18.02
C VAL A 29 -11.29 -10.22 -17.33
N ALA A 30 -10.02 -10.57 -17.58
CA ALA A 30 -8.88 -9.72 -17.28
C ALA A 30 -8.87 -8.56 -18.28
N ALA A 31 -9.03 -7.32 -17.79
CA ALA A 31 -9.05 -6.14 -18.65
C ALA A 31 -7.68 -5.95 -19.34
N ALA A 32 -7.66 -6.02 -20.67
CA ALA A 32 -6.58 -5.45 -21.46
C ALA A 32 -6.72 -3.91 -21.42
N PRO A 33 -5.61 -3.14 -21.31
CA PRO A 33 -5.68 -1.69 -21.25
C PRO A 33 -6.13 -1.13 -22.61
N VAL A 34 -7.32 -0.53 -22.64
CA VAL A 34 -7.77 0.26 -23.79
C VAL A 34 -7.04 1.61 -23.75
N LEU A 35 -6.29 1.88 -24.82
CA LEU A 35 -5.60 3.14 -25.06
C LEU A 35 -6.63 4.17 -25.53
N GLU A 36 -7.25 4.88 -24.58
CA GLU A 36 -8.19 5.97 -24.88
C GLU A 36 -7.43 7.23 -25.34
N LYS A 37 -7.79 7.75 -26.50
CA LYS A 37 -7.18 8.91 -27.17
C LYS A 37 -7.61 10.21 -26.48
N VAL A 38 -6.65 10.92 -25.89
CA VAL A 38 -6.84 12.22 -25.22
C VAL A 38 -7.09 13.34 -26.24
N PRO A 39 -8.19 14.12 -26.14
CA PRO A 39 -8.34 15.39 -26.86
C PRO A 39 -7.59 16.52 -26.13
N ALA A 40 -7.03 17.44 -26.91
CA ALA A 40 -6.14 18.51 -26.45
C ALA A 40 -6.84 19.56 -25.53
N PRO A 41 -6.13 20.11 -24.52
CA PRO A 41 -6.68 21.15 -23.64
C PRO A 41 -6.59 22.57 -24.23
N PRO A 42 -7.55 23.47 -23.92
CA PRO A 42 -7.50 24.90 -24.30
C PRO A 42 -6.47 25.69 -23.46
N PRO A 43 -6.07 26.91 -23.89
CA PRO A 43 -4.95 27.64 -23.29
C PRO A 43 -5.32 28.27 -21.92
N LEU A 44 -4.41 28.14 -20.96
CA LEU A 44 -4.53 28.70 -19.61
C LEU A 44 -4.14 30.20 -19.55
N PRO A 45 -4.78 31.01 -18.68
CA PRO A 45 -4.36 32.38 -18.40
C PRO A 45 -3.05 32.45 -17.59
N ARG A 46 -2.22 33.47 -17.88
CA ARG A 46 -0.93 33.75 -17.24
C ARG A 46 -1.07 34.11 -15.75
N MET A 47 -0.34 33.40 -14.88
CA MET A 47 -0.09 33.82 -13.50
C MET A 47 1.01 34.90 -13.42
N PRO A 48 0.96 35.82 -12.43
CA PRO A 48 2.04 36.76 -12.13
C PRO A 48 3.24 36.08 -11.45
N PRO A 49 4.46 36.66 -11.52
CA PRO A 49 5.68 36.04 -11.02
C PRO A 49 5.75 36.00 -9.48
N PRO A 50 6.40 34.97 -8.88
CA PRO A 50 6.53 34.85 -7.44
C PRO A 50 7.57 35.79 -6.85
N VAL A 51 7.28 36.26 -5.63
CA VAL A 51 8.15 37.07 -4.78
C VAL A 51 9.31 36.21 -4.24
N PRO A 52 10.56 36.70 -4.14
CA PRO A 52 11.69 35.90 -3.68
C PRO A 52 11.59 35.58 -2.17
N VAL A 53 11.62 34.29 -1.82
CA VAL A 53 11.74 33.83 -0.44
C VAL A 53 13.24 33.70 -0.09
N ALA A 54 13.63 34.24 1.07
CA ALA A 54 14.99 34.24 1.59
C ALA A 54 15.54 32.82 1.88
N PRO A 55 16.87 32.61 1.84
CA PRO A 55 17.47 31.31 2.10
C PRO A 55 17.34 30.90 3.58
N PRO A 56 17.24 29.58 3.88
CA PRO A 56 17.07 29.09 5.23
C PRO A 56 18.34 29.21 6.08
N VAL A 57 18.13 29.53 7.35
CA VAL A 57 19.14 29.57 8.43
C VAL A 57 19.70 28.16 8.70
N PRO A 58 21.02 27.98 8.93
CA PRO A 58 21.58 26.68 9.30
C PRO A 58 21.12 26.23 10.69
N ALA A 59 20.75 24.96 10.82
CA ALA A 59 20.40 24.33 12.10
C ALA A 59 21.62 24.19 13.04
N PRO A 60 21.44 24.21 14.37
CA PRO A 60 22.51 24.02 15.35
C PRO A 60 23.12 22.62 15.26
N GLN A 61 24.45 22.55 15.24
CA GLN A 61 25.22 21.30 15.31
C GLN A 61 24.98 20.60 16.65
N ALA A 62 24.60 19.31 16.59
CA ALA A 62 24.57 18.43 17.76
C ALA A 62 25.99 18.18 18.27
N ALA A 63 26.13 18.18 19.60
CA ALA A 63 27.39 17.98 20.30
C ALA A 63 28.05 16.61 19.99
N PRO A 64 29.39 16.50 20.06
CA PRO A 64 30.12 15.26 19.81
C PRO A 64 29.73 14.15 20.80
N GLN A 65 29.52 12.93 20.29
CA GLN A 65 29.30 11.74 21.09
C GLN A 65 30.54 11.40 21.94
N PRO A 66 30.38 10.85 23.17
CA PRO A 66 31.49 10.38 23.99
C PRO A 66 32.21 9.19 23.36
N ALA A 67 33.55 9.23 23.36
CA ALA A 67 34.42 8.18 22.86
C ALA A 67 34.31 6.88 23.69
N PRO A 68 34.39 5.68 23.07
CA PRO A 68 34.48 4.41 23.80
C PRO A 68 35.78 4.30 24.60
N ALA A 69 35.70 3.70 25.79
CA ALA A 69 36.84 3.44 26.67
C ALA A 69 37.87 2.47 26.06
N PRO A 70 39.17 2.55 26.45
CA PRO A 70 40.25 1.80 25.83
C PRO A 70 40.23 0.33 26.24
N GLN A 71 40.29 -0.58 25.27
CA GLN A 71 40.59 -1.99 25.54
C GLN A 71 42.11 -2.21 25.67
N PRO A 72 42.58 -3.09 26.57
CA PRO A 72 44.01 -3.35 26.77
C PRO A 72 44.68 -3.96 25.55
N VAL A 73 45.78 -3.33 25.11
CA VAL A 73 46.65 -3.75 24.00
C VAL A 73 47.68 -4.77 24.53
N LEU A 74 47.72 -5.96 23.93
CA LEU A 74 48.84 -6.90 24.07
C LEU A 74 50.00 -6.43 23.15
N PRO A 75 51.27 -6.58 23.59
CA PRO A 75 52.41 -5.89 22.97
C PRO A 75 52.79 -6.42 21.57
N PRO A 76 53.17 -5.54 20.63
CA PRO A 76 53.75 -5.92 19.35
C PRO A 76 55.25 -6.19 19.50
N ALA A 77 55.69 -7.40 19.12
CA ALA A 77 57.11 -7.71 18.95
C ALA A 77 57.61 -7.18 17.58
N ALA A 78 58.34 -6.07 17.68
CA ALA A 78 59.41 -5.56 16.82
C ALA A 78 59.57 -6.14 15.39
N ALA A 79 59.34 -5.28 14.40
CA ALA A 79 60.24 -5.17 13.26
C ALA A 79 61.23 -4.03 13.52
N PRO A 80 62.46 -4.13 12.99
CA PRO A 80 63.05 -2.97 12.35
C PRO A 80 63.47 -3.28 10.91
N ALA A 81 63.45 -2.21 10.13
CA ALA A 81 63.60 -2.14 8.68
C ALA A 81 65.09 -2.03 8.25
N PRO A 82 65.44 -1.31 7.18
CA PRO A 82 65.62 -1.78 5.80
C PRO A 82 67.06 -1.53 5.27
N ALA A 83 67.45 -2.09 4.12
CA ALA A 83 68.40 -1.45 3.19
C ALA A 83 68.55 -2.22 1.88
N ALA A 84 68.87 -1.44 0.85
CA ALA A 84 68.95 -1.78 -0.56
C ALA A 84 70.22 -2.57 -0.99
N ALA A 85 70.16 -3.08 -2.23
CA ALA A 85 71.19 -3.68 -3.10
C ALA A 85 72.57 -2.94 -3.11
N PRO A 86 73.72 -3.45 -3.66
CA PRO A 86 73.87 -4.34 -4.85
C PRO A 86 75.12 -5.29 -4.93
N ALA A 87 75.19 -6.05 -6.06
CA ALA A 87 76.34 -6.44 -6.89
C ALA A 87 77.61 -7.22 -6.37
N LYS A 88 77.88 -8.31 -7.13
CA LYS A 88 79.18 -8.94 -7.56
C LYS A 88 79.97 -9.90 -6.66
N ALA A 89 79.79 -11.20 -7.00
CA ALA A 89 80.74 -12.28 -7.32
C ALA A 89 81.86 -12.71 -6.34
N PRO A 90 82.01 -14.03 -6.17
CA PRO A 90 83.30 -14.70 -6.42
C PRO A 90 83.19 -15.96 -7.31
N PRO A 91 84.30 -16.46 -7.89
CA PRO A 91 84.29 -17.45 -8.96
C PRO A 91 84.54 -18.90 -8.50
N ALA A 92 84.49 -19.77 -9.52
CA ALA A 92 85.05 -21.13 -9.61
C ALA A 92 84.23 -22.29 -9.02
N LYS A 93 83.41 -22.87 -9.91
CA LYS A 93 83.10 -24.30 -9.92
C LYS A 93 84.37 -25.08 -10.27
N PRO A 94 84.57 -26.32 -9.78
CA PRO A 94 85.05 -27.38 -10.63
C PRO A 94 83.89 -27.90 -11.49
N ALA A 95 84.03 -27.67 -12.79
CA ALA A 95 83.77 -28.65 -13.85
C ALA A 95 84.00 -30.11 -13.35
N ILE A 96 83.29 -31.16 -13.74
CA ILE A 96 82.53 -31.48 -14.95
C ILE A 96 82.04 -32.92 -14.71
N LYS A 97 80.83 -33.26 -15.18
CA LYS A 97 80.44 -34.48 -15.92
C LYS A 97 79.04 -34.96 -15.53
N GLY A 98 78.16 -34.87 -16.53
CA GLY A 98 77.12 -35.86 -16.80
C GLY A 98 75.97 -35.94 -15.81
N SER A 99 74.82 -35.41 -16.22
CA SER A 99 73.60 -36.23 -16.29
C SER A 99 72.53 -35.47 -17.05
N VAL A 100 72.01 -36.16 -18.06
CA VAL A 100 70.82 -35.84 -18.83
C VAL A 100 69.70 -35.33 -17.90
N PRO A 101 68.97 -34.23 -18.21
CA PRO A 101 67.81 -33.85 -17.41
C PRO A 101 66.76 -34.98 -17.51
N PRO A 102 66.27 -35.54 -16.40
CA PRO A 102 65.28 -36.60 -16.47
C PRO A 102 64.01 -36.05 -17.15
N PRO A 103 63.45 -36.75 -18.15
CA PRO A 103 62.20 -36.35 -18.77
C PRO A 103 61.13 -36.27 -17.68
N ARG A 104 60.46 -35.12 -17.56
CA ARG A 104 59.28 -34.98 -16.71
C ARG A 104 58.34 -36.12 -17.12
N PRO A 105 57.95 -37.04 -16.22
CA PRO A 105 57.10 -38.15 -16.61
C PRO A 105 55.83 -37.57 -17.23
N PRO A 106 55.35 -38.11 -18.37
CA PRO A 106 54.12 -37.64 -18.96
C PRO A 106 53.02 -37.79 -17.91
N VAL A 107 52.31 -36.69 -17.62
CA VAL A 107 51.17 -36.69 -16.70
C VAL A 107 50.25 -37.80 -17.19
N ARG A 108 50.15 -38.89 -16.42
CA ARG A 108 49.40 -40.08 -16.84
C ARG A 108 47.98 -39.66 -17.18
N LEU A 109 47.40 -40.22 -18.23
CA LEU A 109 46.01 -39.93 -18.65
C LEU A 109 45.02 -40.06 -17.47
N ARG A 110 45.29 -40.99 -16.54
CA ARG A 110 44.55 -41.15 -15.27
C ARG A 110 44.58 -39.91 -14.37
N THR A 111 45.70 -39.18 -14.31
CA THR A 111 45.83 -37.94 -13.54
C THR A 111 45.05 -36.79 -14.19
N TRP A 112 45.01 -36.74 -15.52
CA TRP A 112 44.15 -35.81 -16.27
C TRP A 112 42.66 -36.11 -16.08
N ILE A 113 42.28 -37.40 -16.08
CA ILE A 113 40.89 -37.82 -15.79
C ILE A 113 40.52 -37.49 -14.34
N ALA A 114 41.41 -37.74 -13.38
CA ALA A 114 41.17 -37.40 -11.97
C ALA A 114 41.02 -35.88 -11.79
N ALA A 115 41.87 -35.09 -12.42
CA ALA A 115 41.73 -33.63 -12.42
C ALA A 115 40.42 -33.18 -13.09
N ALA A 116 40.04 -33.79 -14.21
CA ALA A 116 38.76 -33.49 -14.89
C ALA A 116 37.56 -33.88 -14.02
N VAL A 117 37.59 -35.01 -13.32
CA VAL A 117 36.50 -35.44 -12.41
C VAL A 117 36.43 -34.53 -11.19
N VAL A 118 37.55 -34.12 -10.62
CA VAL A 118 37.58 -33.17 -9.50
C VAL A 118 37.11 -31.79 -9.96
N LEU A 119 37.54 -31.33 -11.13
CA LEU A 119 37.11 -30.05 -11.69
C LEU A 119 35.63 -30.10 -12.07
N THR A 120 35.15 -31.22 -12.62
CA THR A 120 33.72 -31.43 -12.94
C THR A 120 32.91 -31.55 -11.67
N GLY A 121 33.43 -32.18 -10.63
CA GLY A 121 32.81 -32.30 -9.31
C GLY A 121 32.71 -30.96 -8.61
N ILE A 122 33.80 -30.18 -8.55
CA ILE A 122 33.83 -28.80 -8.05
C ILE A 122 32.92 -27.92 -8.90
N TRP A 123 32.92 -28.10 -10.22
CA TRP A 123 32.01 -27.38 -11.11
C TRP A 123 30.57 -27.79 -10.90
N PHE A 124 30.24 -29.05 -10.59
CA PHE A 124 28.89 -29.49 -10.25
C PHE A 124 28.45 -28.96 -8.88
N PHE A 125 29.36 -28.93 -7.91
CA PHE A 125 29.14 -28.41 -6.57
C PHE A 125 29.07 -26.87 -6.53
N ASN A 126 29.67 -26.21 -7.52
CA ASN A 126 29.72 -24.76 -7.68
C ASN A 126 29.01 -24.30 -8.97
N LYS A 127 28.16 -25.13 -9.57
CA LYS A 127 27.32 -24.75 -10.72
C LYS A 127 26.10 -24.04 -10.16
N PRO A 128 25.88 -22.75 -10.43
CA PRO A 128 24.75 -22.02 -9.88
C PRO A 128 23.44 -22.26 -10.65
N ALA A 129 23.35 -23.32 -11.45
CA ALA A 129 22.30 -23.42 -12.47
C ALA A 129 21.13 -24.35 -12.12
N ASP A 130 21.30 -25.45 -11.39
CA ASP A 130 20.22 -26.45 -11.38
C ASP A 130 20.03 -27.14 -10.01
N LYS A 131 19.11 -26.53 -9.23
CA LYS A 131 18.16 -27.13 -8.25
C LYS A 131 18.71 -27.37 -6.82
N PRO A 132 17.90 -27.09 -5.77
CA PRO A 132 16.51 -27.56 -5.63
C PRO A 132 15.48 -26.49 -5.22
N ALA A 133 14.26 -26.53 -5.78
CA ALA A 133 13.25 -25.45 -5.83
C ALA A 133 13.75 -24.23 -6.62
N SER A 134 13.25 -24.10 -7.86
CA SER A 134 13.94 -23.35 -8.90
C SER A 134 14.14 -21.87 -8.51
N VAL A 135 15.31 -21.30 -8.78
CA VAL A 135 15.54 -19.85 -8.67
C VAL A 135 14.46 -19.07 -9.43
N ALA A 136 13.94 -19.66 -10.51
CA ALA A 136 12.76 -19.15 -11.22
C ALA A 136 11.51 -19.10 -10.34
N GLU A 137 11.22 -20.15 -9.55
CA GLU A 137 10.11 -20.21 -8.59
C GLU A 137 10.29 -19.26 -7.41
N GLN A 138 11.52 -19.04 -6.92
CA GLN A 138 11.80 -18.00 -5.92
C GLN A 138 11.63 -16.58 -6.49
N VAL A 139 12.05 -16.35 -7.74
CA VAL A 139 11.82 -15.08 -8.43
C VAL A 139 10.32 -14.90 -8.71
N GLU A 140 9.59 -15.95 -9.04
CA GLU A 140 8.14 -15.92 -9.26
C GLU A 140 7.38 -15.69 -7.96
N ALA A 141 7.76 -16.35 -6.85
CA ALA A 141 7.24 -16.10 -5.52
C ALA A 141 7.52 -14.67 -5.06
N ALA A 142 8.75 -14.16 -5.25
CA ALA A 142 9.09 -12.77 -4.92
C ALA A 142 8.37 -11.75 -5.82
N THR A 143 8.11 -12.11 -7.09
CA THR A 143 7.30 -11.28 -8.01
C THR A 143 5.83 -11.32 -7.61
N ALA A 144 5.32 -12.46 -7.13
CA ALA A 144 3.97 -12.59 -6.59
C ALA A 144 3.81 -11.77 -5.30
N LEU A 145 4.81 -11.74 -4.41
CA LEU A 145 4.84 -10.85 -3.24
C LEU A 145 4.83 -9.38 -3.65
N ALA A 146 5.65 -8.99 -4.63
CA ALA A 146 5.65 -7.64 -5.17
C ALA A 146 4.32 -7.25 -5.85
N ALA A 147 3.58 -8.22 -6.40
CA ALA A 147 2.23 -8.04 -6.94
C ALA A 147 1.16 -7.94 -5.83
N GLN A 148 1.38 -8.61 -4.70
CA GLN A 148 0.56 -8.51 -3.49
C GLN A 148 0.90 -7.29 -2.63
N CYS A 149 1.76 -6.40 -3.14
CA CYS A 149 2.25 -5.22 -2.43
C CYS A 149 3.07 -5.49 -1.15
N ASP A 150 3.60 -6.70 -1.00
CA ASP A 150 4.61 -7.01 0.01
C ASP A 150 6.02 -6.75 -0.54
N LEU A 151 6.44 -5.48 -0.48
CA LEU A 151 7.75 -5.07 -0.96
C LEU A 151 8.89 -5.50 -0.05
N ASP A 152 8.64 -5.67 1.25
CA ASP A 152 9.66 -6.10 2.21
C ASP A 152 9.92 -7.61 2.10
N GLY A 153 8.88 -8.42 1.88
CA GLY A 153 9.01 -9.80 1.43
C GLY A 153 9.78 -9.92 0.10
N ALA A 154 9.48 -9.06 -0.88
CA ALA A 154 10.19 -9.07 -2.16
C ALA A 154 11.66 -8.62 -2.06
N ARG A 155 11.98 -7.65 -1.20
CA ARG A 155 13.37 -7.19 -0.94
C ARG A 155 14.19 -8.22 -0.19
N SER A 156 13.60 -8.90 0.80
CA SER A 156 14.25 -9.99 1.52
C SER A 156 14.49 -11.20 0.60
N GLY A 157 13.53 -11.57 -0.24
CA GLY A 157 13.72 -12.57 -1.30
C GLY A 157 14.84 -12.20 -2.27
N LEU A 158 14.98 -10.92 -2.63
CA LEU A 158 16.07 -10.42 -3.47
C LEU A 158 17.45 -10.53 -2.77
N ALA A 159 17.51 -10.33 -1.45
CA ALA A 159 18.72 -10.54 -0.67
C ALA A 159 19.13 -12.02 -0.65
N VAL A 160 18.16 -12.94 -0.48
CA VAL A 160 18.38 -14.39 -0.54
C VAL A 160 18.88 -14.79 -1.93
N LEU A 161 18.24 -14.31 -3.00
CA LEU A 161 18.66 -14.55 -4.39
C LEU A 161 20.08 -14.03 -4.68
N LYS A 162 20.46 -12.88 -4.12
CA LYS A 162 21.83 -12.35 -4.20
C LYS A 162 22.83 -13.24 -3.47
N SER A 163 22.50 -13.72 -2.26
CA SER A 163 23.37 -14.65 -1.51
C SER A 163 23.51 -16.01 -2.18
N ALA A 164 22.47 -16.48 -2.86
CA ALA A 164 22.45 -17.74 -3.61
C ALA A 164 23.12 -17.63 -5.00
N ARG A 165 23.74 -16.49 -5.35
CA ARG A 165 24.35 -16.21 -6.65
C ARG A 165 23.42 -16.45 -7.85
N ALA A 166 22.15 -16.05 -7.73
CA ALA A 166 21.20 -16.05 -8.85
C ALA A 166 21.70 -15.20 -10.03
N PRO A 167 21.31 -15.50 -11.29
CA PRO A 167 21.79 -14.78 -12.46
C PRO A 167 21.38 -13.30 -12.43
N ALA A 168 22.35 -12.41 -12.64
CA ALA A 168 22.20 -10.96 -12.46
C ALA A 168 21.06 -10.32 -13.29
N ALA A 169 20.69 -10.92 -14.43
CA ALA A 169 19.56 -10.46 -15.25
C ALA A 169 18.21 -10.61 -14.51
N GLN A 170 18.01 -11.70 -13.76
CA GLN A 170 16.79 -11.94 -13.00
C GLN A 170 16.69 -11.00 -11.80
N ILE A 171 17.81 -10.79 -11.09
CA ILE A 171 17.90 -9.83 -9.98
C ILE A 171 17.56 -8.41 -10.45
N LYS A 172 18.11 -7.96 -11.58
CA LYS A 172 17.80 -6.63 -12.15
C LYS A 172 16.34 -6.50 -12.57
N ARG A 173 15.76 -7.54 -13.18
CA ARG A 173 14.34 -7.55 -13.58
C ARG A 173 13.42 -7.47 -12.37
N LEU A 174 13.70 -8.25 -11.32
CA LEU A 174 12.96 -8.21 -10.07
C LEU A 174 13.08 -6.84 -9.40
N GLN A 175 14.29 -6.27 -9.34
CA GLN A 175 14.51 -4.93 -8.79
C GLN A 175 13.74 -3.85 -9.55
N ALA A 176 13.71 -3.91 -10.88
CA ALA A 176 12.94 -2.99 -11.72
C ALA A 176 11.42 -3.16 -11.49
N ASN A 177 10.94 -4.40 -11.37
CA ASN A 177 9.53 -4.69 -11.07
C ASN A 177 9.14 -4.19 -9.67
N ILE A 178 9.95 -4.46 -8.64
CA ILE A 178 9.74 -3.95 -7.28
C ILE A 178 9.70 -2.42 -7.27
N THR A 179 10.65 -1.77 -7.94
CA THR A 179 10.69 -0.30 -7.98
C THR A 179 9.48 0.29 -8.73
N LYS A 180 9.05 -0.38 -9.80
CA LYS A 180 7.87 0.01 -10.59
C LYS A 180 6.56 -0.18 -9.81
N SER A 181 6.40 -1.27 -9.07
CA SER A 181 5.21 -1.51 -8.26
C SER A 181 5.23 -0.73 -6.94
N ALA A 182 6.40 -0.32 -6.47
CA ALA A 182 6.56 0.30 -5.15
C ALA A 182 5.66 1.52 -4.95
N ALA A 183 5.64 2.46 -5.90
CA ALA A 183 4.84 3.68 -5.76
C ALA A 183 3.33 3.41 -5.73
N ALA A 184 2.85 2.41 -6.48
CA ALA A 184 1.44 2.04 -6.49
C ALA A 184 1.05 1.34 -5.18
N CYS A 185 1.89 0.42 -4.70
CA CYS A 185 1.69 -0.28 -3.44
C CYS A 185 1.75 0.65 -2.22
N GLU A 186 2.73 1.57 -2.20
CA GLU A 186 2.83 2.61 -1.17
C GLU A 186 1.57 3.48 -1.15
N ARG A 187 1.08 3.91 -2.32
CA ARG A 187 -0.17 4.68 -2.41
C ARG A 187 -1.38 3.89 -1.92
N GLN A 188 -1.45 2.60 -2.22
CA GLN A 188 -2.52 1.72 -1.75
C GLN A 188 -2.47 1.52 -0.22
N GLN A 189 -1.28 1.34 0.34
CA GLN A 189 -1.07 1.25 1.77
C GLN A 189 -1.44 2.56 2.48
N GLN A 190 -1.03 3.70 1.94
CA GLN A 190 -1.42 5.02 2.44
C GLN A 190 -2.93 5.24 2.39
N ARG A 191 -3.60 4.77 1.32
CA ARG A 191 -5.07 4.79 1.24
C ARG A 191 -5.67 3.96 2.37
N ALA A 192 -5.21 2.72 2.56
CA ALA A 192 -5.72 1.83 3.60
C ALA A 192 -5.54 2.42 5.01
N GLN A 193 -4.37 2.99 5.30
CA GLN A 193 -4.13 3.68 6.57
C GLN A 193 -5.01 4.92 6.74
N ALA A 194 -5.14 5.73 5.68
CA ALA A 194 -6.02 6.90 5.69
C ALA A 194 -7.50 6.51 5.86
N TRP A 195 -7.90 5.34 5.34
CA TRP A 195 -9.25 4.80 5.49
C TRP A 195 -9.54 4.41 6.94
N THR A 196 -8.63 3.68 7.60
CA THR A 196 -8.78 3.34 9.02
C THR A 196 -8.87 4.60 9.89
N ALA A 197 -7.94 5.54 9.70
CA ALA A 197 -7.96 6.80 10.45
C ALA A 197 -9.23 7.64 10.16
N LEU A 198 -9.74 7.61 8.93
CA LEU A 198 -11.00 8.25 8.59
C LEU A 198 -12.16 7.61 9.33
N GLN A 199 -12.28 6.27 9.30
CA GLN A 199 -13.37 5.56 9.97
C GLN A 199 -13.43 5.93 11.45
N ASP A 200 -12.30 5.88 12.15
CA ASP A 200 -12.23 6.27 13.56
C ASP A 200 -12.68 7.72 13.76
N SER A 201 -12.22 8.63 12.90
CA SER A 201 -12.62 10.04 12.96
C SER A 201 -14.11 10.27 12.65
N VAL A 202 -14.68 9.49 11.74
CA VAL A 202 -16.10 9.58 11.37
C VAL A 202 -16.96 9.02 12.49
N ASN A 203 -16.63 7.83 13.01
CA ASN A 203 -17.32 7.20 14.12
C ASN A 203 -17.28 8.09 15.36
N GLN A 204 -16.12 8.65 15.72
CA GLN A 204 -16.01 9.59 16.83
C GLN A 204 -16.90 10.83 16.65
N ALA A 205 -17.03 11.34 15.42
CA ALA A 205 -17.91 12.47 15.13
C ALA A 205 -19.40 12.08 15.24
N LEU A 206 -19.76 10.86 14.84
CA LEU A 206 -21.10 10.32 14.99
C LEU A 206 -21.45 10.10 16.46
N ASP A 207 -20.55 9.51 17.26
CA ASP A 207 -20.71 9.29 18.70
C ASP A 207 -20.82 10.62 19.46
N ALA A 208 -20.14 11.67 18.99
CA ALA A 208 -20.26 13.02 19.52
C ALA A 208 -21.54 13.76 19.07
N GLY A 209 -22.45 13.12 18.32
CA GLY A 209 -23.69 13.70 17.82
C GLY A 209 -23.47 14.76 16.73
N LYS A 210 -22.37 14.70 15.97
CA LYS A 210 -21.99 15.67 14.94
C LYS A 210 -21.94 15.03 13.54
N PRO A 211 -23.09 14.63 12.98
CA PRO A 211 -23.11 13.91 11.70
C PRO A 211 -22.73 14.78 10.49
N GLU A 212 -22.91 16.10 10.54
CA GLU A 212 -22.41 17.02 9.50
C GLU A 212 -20.88 17.06 9.40
N LEU A 213 -20.22 16.97 10.56
CA LEU A 213 -18.76 16.94 10.63
C LEU A 213 -18.24 15.61 10.10
N ALA A 214 -18.91 14.50 10.42
CA ALA A 214 -18.65 13.19 9.84
C ALA A 214 -18.76 13.20 8.30
N ALA A 215 -19.84 13.78 7.75
CA ALA A 215 -20.02 13.91 6.30
C ALA A 215 -18.92 14.75 5.65
N THR A 216 -18.54 15.86 6.28
CA THR A 216 -17.45 16.72 5.78
C THR A 216 -16.11 15.98 5.73
N ARG A 217 -15.78 15.21 6.78
CA ARG A 217 -14.56 14.38 6.82
C ARG A 217 -14.55 13.34 5.70
N LEU A 218 -15.68 12.65 5.52
CA LEU A 218 -15.84 11.66 4.46
C LEU A 218 -15.71 12.29 3.06
N ALA A 219 -16.35 13.44 2.82
CA ALA A 219 -16.26 14.15 1.55
C ALA A 219 -14.81 14.59 1.22
N ILE A 220 -14.03 15.02 2.22
CA ILE A 220 -12.61 15.36 2.03
C ILE A 220 -11.81 14.11 1.64
N TYR A 221 -12.07 12.97 2.27
CA TYR A 221 -11.41 11.71 1.92
C TYR A 221 -11.76 11.28 0.48
N VAL A 222 -13.04 11.25 0.14
CA VAL A 222 -13.55 10.91 -1.20
C VAL A 222 -12.98 11.85 -2.25
N LYS A 223 -12.84 13.15 -1.97
CA LYS A 223 -12.22 14.09 -2.91
C LYS A 223 -10.75 13.75 -3.21
N ARG A 224 -10.02 13.20 -2.25
CA ARG A 224 -8.59 12.86 -2.40
C ARG A 224 -8.35 11.47 -2.97
N TRP A 225 -9.17 10.50 -2.56
CA TRP A 225 -8.97 9.09 -2.84
C TRP A 225 -10.01 8.52 -3.82
N GLY A 226 -11.17 9.14 -3.97
CA GLY A 226 -12.29 8.64 -4.76
C GLY A 226 -13.25 7.79 -3.93
N ASP A 227 -14.42 7.53 -4.50
CA ASP A 227 -15.43 6.66 -3.92
C ASP A 227 -15.12 5.17 -4.14
N ASP A 228 -15.36 4.38 -3.09
CA ASP A 228 -15.28 2.92 -3.04
C ASP A 228 -16.55 2.37 -2.39
N PRO A 229 -16.87 1.07 -2.53
CA PRO A 229 -18.01 0.46 -1.83
C PRO A 229 -18.00 0.73 -0.31
N ASP A 230 -16.83 0.71 0.32
CA ASP A 230 -16.70 0.98 1.75
C ASP A 230 -17.00 2.44 2.12
N THR A 231 -16.62 3.40 1.27
CA THR A 231 -16.94 4.83 1.50
C THR A 231 -18.44 5.08 1.35
N LEU A 232 -19.10 4.38 0.42
CA LEU A 232 -20.54 4.47 0.22
C LEU A 232 -21.33 3.87 1.39
N GLU A 233 -20.86 2.77 1.96
CA GLU A 233 -21.47 2.20 3.17
C GLU A 233 -21.35 3.17 4.36
N LEU A 234 -20.18 3.78 4.55
CA LEU A 234 -19.97 4.76 5.60
C LEU A 234 -20.81 6.03 5.37
N ASP A 235 -20.93 6.50 4.13
CA ASP A 235 -21.81 7.62 3.76
C ASP A 235 -23.29 7.31 4.07
N ALA A 236 -23.74 6.08 3.81
CA ALA A 236 -25.10 5.66 4.15
C ALA A 236 -25.34 5.73 5.66
N LYS A 237 -24.39 5.25 6.48
CA LYS A 237 -24.43 5.35 7.96
C LYS A 237 -24.48 6.81 8.41
N VAL A 238 -23.63 7.68 7.84
CA VAL A 238 -23.61 9.11 8.16
C VAL A 238 -24.95 9.77 7.82
N LYS A 239 -25.54 9.48 6.66
CA LYS A 239 -26.86 10.01 6.28
C LYS A 239 -28.01 9.52 7.17
N VAL A 240 -27.95 8.28 7.67
CA VAL A 240 -28.91 7.82 8.68
C VAL A 240 -28.77 8.64 9.97
N ALA A 241 -27.54 8.91 10.41
CA ALA A 241 -27.28 9.74 11.59
C ALA A 241 -27.68 11.22 11.38
N GLN A 242 -27.52 11.77 10.17
CA GLN A 242 -28.01 13.11 9.82
C GLN A 242 -29.54 13.16 9.91
N ALA A 243 -30.22 12.17 9.32
CA ALA A 243 -31.67 12.08 9.38
C ALA A 243 -32.17 11.91 10.82
N SER A 244 -31.51 11.08 11.64
CA SER A 244 -31.88 10.92 13.06
C SER A 244 -31.71 12.22 13.83
N ALA A 245 -30.61 12.97 13.61
CA ALA A 245 -30.39 14.27 14.25
C ALA A 245 -31.47 15.29 13.88
N GLN A 246 -31.96 15.28 12.63
CA GLN A 246 -33.11 16.12 12.23
C GLN A 246 -34.41 15.71 12.95
N LEU A 247 -34.64 14.42 13.16
CA LEU A 247 -35.78 13.95 13.95
C LEU A 247 -35.63 14.29 15.45
N ASP A 248 -34.42 14.28 16.00
CA ASP A 248 -34.16 14.72 17.38
C ASP A 248 -34.43 16.24 17.53
N LEU A 249 -34.08 17.04 16.53
CA LEU A 249 -34.44 18.46 16.47
C LEU A 249 -35.96 18.66 16.35
N ALA A 250 -36.63 17.84 15.53
CA ALA A 250 -38.08 17.84 15.41
C ALA A 250 -38.76 17.54 16.77
N ASP A 251 -38.31 16.52 17.50
CA ASP A 251 -38.77 16.21 18.85
C ASP A 251 -38.53 17.38 19.83
N ALA A 252 -37.36 18.01 19.77
CA ALA A 252 -37.05 19.18 20.59
C ALA A 252 -37.95 20.40 20.27
N CYS A 253 -38.38 20.55 19.01
CA CYS A 253 -39.30 21.59 18.60
C CYS A 253 -40.76 21.27 18.95
N LEU A 254 -41.15 19.99 18.88
CA LEU A 254 -42.43 19.52 19.40
C LEU A 254 -42.55 19.79 20.91
N ALA A 255 -41.49 19.56 21.69
CA ALA A 255 -41.46 19.86 23.12
C ALA A 255 -41.66 21.36 23.43
N LYS A 256 -41.24 22.24 22.50
CA LYS A 256 -41.45 23.69 22.58
C LYS A 256 -42.76 24.15 21.95
N SER A 257 -43.55 23.23 21.38
CA SER A 257 -44.74 23.52 20.58
C SER A 257 -44.49 24.46 19.39
N ASP A 258 -43.26 24.46 18.85
CA ASP A 258 -42.89 25.29 17.69
C ASP A 258 -43.22 24.54 16.39
N ARG A 259 -44.37 24.89 15.79
CA ARG A 259 -44.87 24.28 14.57
C ARG A 259 -43.90 24.45 13.40
N VAL A 260 -43.38 25.66 13.18
CA VAL A 260 -42.58 25.98 12.00
C VAL A 260 -41.25 25.24 12.07
N CYS A 261 -40.63 25.18 13.26
CA CYS A 261 -39.43 24.39 13.45
C CYS A 261 -39.68 22.88 13.21
N LEU A 262 -40.79 22.35 13.75
CA LEU A 262 -41.15 20.94 13.60
C LEU A 262 -41.36 20.55 12.12
N GLU A 263 -42.11 21.35 11.37
CA GLU A 263 -42.36 21.14 9.93
C GLU A 263 -41.05 21.15 9.12
N ASN A 264 -40.20 22.16 9.34
CA ASN A 264 -38.94 22.29 8.61
C ASN A 264 -37.99 21.12 8.90
N SER A 265 -37.90 20.67 10.16
CA SER A 265 -37.05 19.55 10.56
C SER A 265 -37.55 18.22 10.01
N LEU A 266 -38.88 18.02 9.95
CA LEU A 266 -39.51 16.86 9.32
C LEU A 266 -39.23 16.79 7.81
N ILE A 267 -39.39 17.90 7.09
CA ILE A 267 -39.10 17.97 5.65
C ILE A 267 -37.61 17.66 5.39
N ALA A 268 -36.72 18.21 6.22
CA ALA A 268 -35.28 17.93 6.12
C ALA A 268 -34.98 16.44 6.36
N ALA A 269 -35.58 15.81 7.36
CA ALA A 269 -35.41 14.38 7.64
C ALA A 269 -35.95 13.49 6.50
N GLU A 270 -37.09 13.85 5.92
CA GLU A 270 -37.72 13.11 4.82
C GLU A 270 -36.91 13.14 3.53
N HIS A 271 -36.12 14.19 3.31
CA HIS A 271 -35.25 14.29 2.16
C HIS A 271 -34.25 13.14 2.07
N TYR A 272 -33.83 12.59 3.22
CA TYR A 272 -32.93 11.44 3.30
C TYR A 272 -33.58 10.10 2.96
N LYS A 273 -34.93 10.02 2.88
CA LYS A 273 -35.72 8.84 2.49
C LYS A 273 -35.25 7.53 3.14
N ARG A 274 -35.04 7.54 4.46
CA ARG A 274 -34.58 6.36 5.20
C ARG A 274 -35.76 5.54 5.73
N PRO A 275 -35.97 4.29 5.24
CA PRO A 275 -37.11 3.47 5.66
C PRO A 275 -37.01 3.06 7.14
N GLU A 276 -35.79 2.97 7.67
CA GLU A 276 -35.47 2.61 9.05
C GLU A 276 -36.05 3.62 10.06
N LEU A 277 -36.21 4.88 9.64
CA LEU A 277 -36.73 5.96 10.47
C LEU A 277 -38.22 6.25 10.18
N ALA A 278 -38.85 5.53 9.25
CA ALA A 278 -40.20 5.84 8.77
C ALA A 278 -41.26 5.84 9.89
N ALA A 279 -41.17 4.90 10.83
CA ALA A 279 -42.07 4.83 11.97
C ALA A 279 -41.96 6.08 12.86
N ARG A 280 -40.74 6.57 13.11
CA ARG A 280 -40.49 7.78 13.91
C ARG A 280 -40.96 9.03 13.18
N THR A 281 -40.68 9.13 11.88
CA THR A 281 -41.21 10.22 11.03
C THR A 281 -42.74 10.26 11.06
N GLN A 282 -43.41 9.11 10.97
CA GLN A 282 -44.87 9.04 11.01
C GLN A 282 -45.43 9.45 12.38
N ALA A 283 -44.79 9.05 13.49
CA ALA A 283 -45.18 9.48 14.82
C ALA A 283 -45.09 11.01 14.99
N LEU A 284 -44.00 11.61 14.51
CA LEU A 284 -43.82 13.08 14.53
C LEU A 284 -44.84 13.82 13.67
N ARG A 285 -45.20 13.28 12.50
CA ARG A 285 -46.27 13.86 11.66
C ARG A 285 -47.62 13.81 12.36
N THR A 286 -47.96 12.73 13.04
CA THR A 286 -49.20 12.63 13.83
C THR A 286 -49.19 13.61 15.01
N ALA A 287 -48.04 13.83 15.65
CA ALA A 287 -47.91 14.82 16.71
C ALA A 287 -48.10 16.25 16.17
N LEU A 288 -47.55 16.55 14.98
CA LEU A 288 -47.75 17.82 14.29
C LEU A 288 -49.24 18.07 13.98
N SER A 289 -49.97 17.07 13.49
CA SER A 289 -51.41 17.23 13.22
C SER A 289 -52.22 17.50 14.49
N GLN A 290 -51.91 16.81 15.60
CA GLN A 290 -52.56 17.07 16.89
C GLN A 290 -52.25 18.47 17.42
N LEU A 291 -51.02 18.95 17.21
CA LEU A 291 -50.64 20.31 17.61
C LEU A 291 -51.40 21.37 16.80
N LEU A 292 -51.59 21.13 15.50
CA LEU A 292 -52.42 21.94 14.62
C LEU A 292 -53.88 21.97 15.09
N GLU A 293 -54.47 20.81 15.40
CA GLU A 293 -55.84 20.73 15.91
C GLU A 293 -56.02 21.52 17.21
N ARG A 294 -55.10 21.38 18.17
CA ARG A 294 -55.14 22.16 19.43
C ARG A 294 -55.02 23.65 19.19
N SER A 295 -54.09 24.07 18.33
CA SER A 295 -53.90 25.49 18.00
C SER A 295 -55.14 26.12 17.34
N LEU A 296 -55.88 25.34 16.55
CA LEU A 296 -57.14 25.79 15.93
C LEU A 296 -58.29 25.87 16.94
N LEU A 297 -58.33 24.97 17.92
CA LEU A 297 -59.34 24.97 18.97
C LEU A 297 -59.12 26.11 19.98
N ASP A 298 -57.87 26.40 20.37
CA ASP A 298 -57.54 27.53 21.26
C ASP A 298 -57.71 28.91 20.60
N ALA A 299 -57.70 28.97 19.27
CA ALA A 299 -57.92 30.20 18.52
C ALA A 299 -59.41 30.62 18.44
N VAL A 300 -60.34 29.83 18.99
CA VAL A 300 -61.76 30.21 19.09
C VAL A 300 -61.93 31.19 20.25
N PRO A 301 -62.21 32.49 19.98
CA PRO A 301 -62.41 33.46 21.05
C PRO A 301 -63.63 33.06 21.86
N THR A 302 -63.43 32.85 23.16
CA THR A 302 -64.53 32.64 24.10
C THR A 302 -65.37 33.92 24.10
N PRO A 303 -66.68 33.87 23.76
CA PRO A 303 -67.51 35.05 23.85
C PRO A 303 -67.53 35.51 25.31
N ALA A 304 -67.10 36.74 25.54
CA ALA A 304 -67.13 37.37 26.85
C ALA A 304 -68.56 37.29 27.42
N PRO A 305 -68.77 36.76 28.63
CA PRO A 305 -70.09 36.72 29.22
C PRO A 305 -70.48 38.14 29.66
N GLY A 306 -71.40 38.75 28.90
CA GLY A 306 -72.25 39.84 29.36
C GLY A 306 -71.71 41.26 29.20
N GLN A 307 -72.21 41.95 28.17
CA GLN A 307 -72.70 43.33 28.31
C GLN A 307 -74.11 43.39 27.70
#